data_AF-A0A349Y660-F1
#
_entry.id   AF-A0A349Y660-F1
#
_cell.length_a   1.000
_cell.length_b   1.000
_cell.length_c   1.000
_cell.angle_alpha   90.00
_cell.angle_beta   90.00
_cell.angle_gamma   90.00
#
_symmetry.space_group_name_H-M   'P 1'
#
loop_
_entity.id
_entity.type
_entity.pdbx_description
1 polymer ?
#
loop_
_entity_poly.entity_id
_entity_poly.type
_entity_poly.pdbx_seq_one_letter_code
_entity_poly.pdbx_strand_id
1 'polypeptide(L)'
;LFRSGITLGAILGVLAIIRIVSWQLLGLHDYGEHWQLLALTIGAALVGIVTFGSLSGSMLPFILKRLGFDPASASAPFVATLVDVTGLVIYFSIAAMILRGTLL
;
A
#
# COMPACT_ATOMS: atom_id res chain seq x y z
N LEU A 1 -4.52 10.72 11.82
CA LEU A 1 -4.74 10.29 10.41
C LEU A 1 -3.44 10.20 9.65
N PHE A 2 -2.76 11.31 9.34
CA PHE A 2 -1.47 11.25 8.64
C PHE A 2 -0.37 10.56 9.47
N ARG A 3 -0.17 11.01 10.73
CA ARG A 3 0.83 10.40 11.64
C ARG A 3 0.55 8.91 11.89
N SER A 4 -0.71 8.57 12.13
CA SER A 4 -1.14 7.18 12.34
C SER A 4 -0.98 6.31 11.09
N GLY A 5 -1.25 6.87 9.90
CA GLY A 5 -1.07 6.18 8.63
C GLY A 5 0.40 5.88 8.34
N ILE A 6 1.29 6.83 8.60
CA ILE A 6 2.74 6.61 8.48
C ILE A 6 3.23 5.55 9.46
N THR A 7 2.82 5.62 10.74
CA THR A 7 3.27 4.63 11.73
C THR A 7 2.80 3.22 11.39
N LEU A 8 1.53 3.06 11.00
CA LEU A 8 0.98 1.77 10.60
C LEU A 8 1.64 1.27 9.30
N GLY A 9 1.81 2.15 8.32
CA GLY A 9 2.48 1.85 7.06
C GLY A 9 3.93 1.41 7.26
N ALA A 10 4.66 2.07 8.17
CA ALA A 10 6.04 1.70 8.51
C ALA A 10 6.10 0.33 9.20
N ILE A 11 5.20 0.06 10.16
CA ILE A 11 5.12 -1.25 10.82
C ILE A 11 4.85 -2.35 9.80
N LEU A 12 3.83 -2.17 8.95
CA LEU A 12 3.48 -3.16 7.92
C LEU A 12 4.57 -3.31 6.87
N GLY A 13 5.24 -2.23 6.47
CA GLY A 13 6.36 -2.25 5.53
C GLY A 13 7.56 -3.02 6.08
N VAL A 14 7.92 -2.79 7.34
CA VAL A 14 8.99 -3.55 8.02
C VAL A 14 8.62 -5.03 8.15
N LEU A 15 7.39 -5.33 8.54
CA LEU A 15 6.90 -6.72 8.61
C LEU A 15 6.96 -7.41 7.24
N ALA A 16 6.61 -6.72 6.16
CA ALA A 16 6.69 -7.26 4.81
C ALA A 16 8.13 -7.51 4.36
N ILE A 17 9.07 -6.62 4.69
CA ILE A 17 10.50 -6.82 4.41
C ILE A 17 11.02 -8.03 5.19
N ILE A 18 10.76 -8.09 6.51
CA ILE A 18 11.16 -9.22 7.36
C ILE A 18 10.59 -10.52 6.81
N ARG A 19 9.33 -10.52 6.40
CA ARG A 19 8.68 -11.66 5.75
C ARG A 19 9.47 -12.11 4.52
N ILE A 20 9.76 -11.22 3.58
CA ILE A 20 10.45 -11.58 2.33
C ILE A 20 11.87 -12.09 2.60
N VAL A 21 12.61 -11.39 3.45
CA VAL A 21 13.97 -11.77 3.86
C VAL A 21 13.97 -13.15 4.53
N SER A 22 13.08 -13.38 5.49
CA SER A 22 12.99 -14.67 6.19
C SER A 22 12.65 -15.81 5.24
N TRP A 23 11.69 -15.65 4.33
CA TRP A 23 11.35 -16.71 3.37
C TRP A 23 12.48 -17.00 2.38
N GLN A 24 13.22 -15.98 1.92
CA GLN A 24 14.38 -16.15 1.04
C GLN A 24 15.51 -16.88 1.78
N LEU A 25 15.85 -16.45 3.01
CA LEU A 25 16.95 -17.02 3.79
C LEU A 25 16.66 -18.44 4.29
N LEU A 26 15.40 -18.73 4.64
CA LEU A 26 14.97 -20.07 5.05
C LEU A 26 14.78 -21.02 3.86
N GLY A 27 14.97 -20.55 2.62
CA GLY A 27 14.80 -21.36 1.41
C GLY A 27 13.37 -21.83 1.17
N LEU A 28 12.39 -21.19 1.80
CA LEU A 28 10.96 -21.55 1.69
C LEU A 28 10.34 -21.08 0.38
N HIS A 29 10.87 -20.00 -0.20
CA HIS A 29 10.44 -19.47 -1.48
C HIS A 29 11.58 -18.67 -2.12
N ASP A 30 11.82 -18.87 -3.41
CA ASP A 30 12.77 -18.05 -4.16
C ASP A 30 12.04 -16.88 -4.83
N TYR A 31 12.36 -15.66 -4.40
CA TYR A 31 11.83 -14.41 -4.98
C TYR A 31 12.66 -13.92 -6.18
N GLY A 32 13.68 -14.67 -6.59
CA GLY A 32 14.53 -14.39 -7.74
C GLY A 32 15.77 -13.55 -7.40
N GLU A 33 16.56 -13.25 -8.43
CA GLU A 33 17.87 -12.58 -8.30
C GLU A 33 17.78 -11.21 -7.60
N HIS A 34 16.68 -10.48 -7.82
CA HIS A 34 16.46 -9.12 -7.31
C HIS A 34 15.52 -9.06 -6.09
N TRP A 35 15.45 -10.13 -5.29
CA TRP A 35 14.56 -10.22 -4.12
C TRP A 35 14.72 -9.06 -3.12
N GLN A 36 15.92 -8.48 -3.02
CA GLN A 36 16.21 -7.33 -2.16
C GLN A 36 15.49 -6.07 -2.63
N LEU A 37 15.50 -5.81 -3.95
CA LEU A 37 14.77 -4.69 -4.55
C LEU A 37 13.27 -4.91 -4.42
N LEU A 38 12.80 -6.15 -4.60
CA LEU A 38 11.39 -6.50 -4.39
C LEU A 38 10.95 -6.22 -2.95
N ALA A 39 11.74 -6.62 -1.95
CA ALA A 39 11.47 -6.37 -0.55
C ALA A 39 11.39 -4.87 -0.25
N LEU A 40 12.35 -4.08 -0.77
CA LEU A 40 12.37 -2.63 -0.61
C LEU A 40 11.13 -1.97 -1.25
N THR A 41 10.76 -2.39 -2.45
CA THR A 41 9.59 -1.88 -3.16
C THR A 41 8.30 -2.16 -2.43
N ILE A 42 8.10 -3.39 -1.94
CA ILE A 42 6.90 -3.75 -1.18
C ILE A 42 6.86 -2.97 0.14
N GLY A 43 7.99 -2.88 0.84
CA GLY A 43 8.08 -2.12 2.08
C GLY A 43 7.75 -0.64 1.88
N ALA A 44 8.34 0.01 0.87
CA ALA A 44 8.08 1.41 0.55
C ALA A 44 6.65 1.65 0.06
N ALA A 45 6.11 0.74 -0.77
CA ALA A 45 4.74 0.82 -1.25
C ALA A 45 3.72 0.78 -0.11
N LEU A 46 3.91 -0.11 0.87
CA LEU A 46 2.99 -0.22 2.01
C LEU A 46 2.93 1.06 2.85
N VAL A 47 4.05 1.79 3.03
CA VAL A 47 4.03 3.08 3.71
C VAL A 47 3.13 4.07 2.97
N GLY A 48 3.28 4.17 1.65
CA GLY A 48 2.47 5.06 0.81
C GLY A 48 0.99 4.67 0.81
N ILE A 49 0.68 3.40 0.55
CA ILE A 49 -0.68 2.87 0.45
C ILE A 49 -1.44 3.07 1.76
N VAL A 50 -0.84 2.72 2.91
CA VAL A 50 -1.51 2.81 4.22
C VAL A 50 -1.70 4.27 4.65
N THR A 51 -0.72 5.13 4.36
CA THR A 51 -0.84 6.57 4.64
C THR A 51 -1.97 7.18 3.82
N PHE A 52 -2.03 6.87 2.52
CA PHE A 52 -3.06 7.39 1.62
C PHE A 52 -4.43 6.80 1.94
N GLY A 53 -4.52 5.49 2.18
CA GLY A 53 -5.76 4.81 2.56
C GLY A 53 -6.36 5.34 3.86
N SER A 54 -5.52 5.64 4.86
CA SER A 54 -5.97 6.26 6.12
C SER A 54 -6.51 7.67 5.90
N LEU A 55 -5.94 8.43 4.96
CA LEU A 55 -6.44 9.75 4.60
C LEU A 55 -7.77 9.64 3.85
N SER A 56 -7.80 8.85 2.78
CA SER A 56 -8.96 8.65 1.92
C SER A 56 -10.16 8.08 2.68
N GLY A 57 -9.97 7.08 3.53
CA GLY A 57 -11.04 6.48 4.34
C GLY A 57 -11.70 7.48 5.29
N SER A 58 -10.94 8.47 5.78
CA SER A 58 -11.49 9.53 6.64
C SER A 58 -12.15 10.68 5.87
N MET A 59 -11.69 10.98 4.65
CA MET A 59 -12.21 12.07 3.83
C MET A 59 -13.45 11.68 3.03
N LEU A 60 -13.58 10.41 2.65
CA LEU A 60 -14.67 9.94 1.78
C LEU A 60 -16.08 10.20 2.34
N PRO A 61 -16.38 9.96 3.63
CA PRO A 61 -17.71 10.24 4.18
C PRO A 61 -18.10 11.72 4.07
N PHE A 62 -17.13 12.64 4.21
CA PHE A 62 -17.37 14.07 4.05
C PHE A 62 -17.62 14.46 2.60
N ILE A 63 -16.88 13.85 1.66
CA ILE A 63 -17.06 14.06 0.23
C ILE A 63 -18.44 13.54 -0.22
N LEU A 64 -18.82 12.33 0.19
CA LEU A 64 -20.11 11.73 -0.13
C LEU A 64 -21.27 12.56 0.45
N LYS A 65 -21.16 13.00 1.71
CA LYS A 65 -22.15 13.88 2.34
C LYS A 65 -22.27 15.22 1.59
N ARG A 66 -21.15 15.77 1.09
CA ARG A 66 -21.16 17.03 0.32
C ARG A 66 -21.77 16.87 -1.07
N LEU A 67 -21.70 15.67 -1.65
CA LEU A 67 -22.33 15.32 -2.92
C LEU A 67 -23.81 14.90 -2.77
N GLY A 68 -24.34 14.86 -1.54
CA GLY A 68 -25.73 14.50 -1.26
C GLY A 68 -26.00 12.99 -1.20
N PHE A 69 -24.97 12.15 -1.21
CA PHE A 69 -25.09 10.71 -1.04
C PHE A 69 -25.08 10.33 0.44
N ASP A 70 -25.84 9.30 0.82
CA ASP A 70 -25.85 8.79 2.19
C ASP A 70 -24.58 7.94 2.45
N PRO A 71 -23.66 8.42 3.30
CA PRO A 71 -22.41 7.72 3.56
C PRO A 71 -22.63 6.39 4.30
N ALA A 72 -23.77 6.15 4.94
CA ALA A 72 -24.00 4.93 5.72
C ALA A 72 -24.04 3.66 4.87
N SER A 73 -24.61 3.71 3.66
CA SER A 73 -24.81 2.54 2.79
C SER A 73 -23.76 2.44 1.68
N ALA A 74 -23.27 3.57 1.17
CA ALA A 74 -22.39 3.61 0.00
C ALA A 74 -20.89 3.65 0.34
N SER A 75 -20.50 4.04 1.56
CA SER A 75 -19.09 4.28 1.88
C SER A 75 -18.24 3.02 1.87
N ALA A 76 -18.70 1.89 2.42
CA ALA A 76 -17.87 0.69 2.52
C ALA A 76 -17.36 0.15 1.15
N PRO A 77 -18.22 -0.12 0.15
CA PRO A 77 -17.75 -0.57 -1.16
C PRO A 77 -16.98 0.52 -1.93
N PHE A 78 -17.33 1.80 -1.76
CA PHE A 78 -16.67 2.89 -2.47
C PHE A 78 -15.30 3.24 -1.90
N VAL A 79 -15.10 3.14 -0.58
CA VAL A 79 -13.79 3.23 0.06
C VAL A 79 -12.90 2.11 -0.46
N ALA A 80 -13.41 0.87 -0.50
CA ALA A 80 -12.63 -0.28 -0.93
C ALA A 80 -12.12 -0.11 -2.37
N THR A 81 -12.97 0.27 -3.32
CA THR A 81 -12.56 0.46 -4.71
C THR A 81 -11.60 1.63 -4.90
N LEU A 82 -11.83 2.75 -4.22
CA LEU A 82 -10.94 3.91 -4.32
C LEU A 82 -9.56 3.59 -3.73
N VAL A 83 -9.52 2.95 -2.56
CA VAL A 83 -8.26 2.52 -1.93
C VAL A 83 -7.55 1.47 -2.79
N ASP A 84 -8.27 0.58 -3.46
CA ASP A 84 -7.69 -0.42 -4.35
C ASP A 84 -7.04 0.22 -5.60
N VAL A 85 -7.79 1.04 -6.33
CA VAL A 85 -7.26 1.73 -7.53
C VAL A 85 -6.09 2.65 -7.17
N THR A 86 -6.22 3.45 -6.11
CA THR A 86 -5.12 4.33 -5.67
C THR A 86 -3.94 3.54 -5.12
N GLY A 87 -4.19 2.43 -4.45
CA GLY A 87 -3.17 1.52 -3.95
C GLY A 87 -2.34 0.91 -5.09
N LEU A 88 -2.99 0.45 -6.16
CA LEU A 88 -2.31 -0.05 -7.37
C LEU A 88 -1.47 1.04 -8.03
N VAL A 89 -2.00 2.26 -8.17
CA VAL A 89 -1.23 3.39 -8.73
C VAL A 89 0.01 3.67 -7.90
N ILE A 90 -0.10 3.70 -6.56
CA ILE A 90 1.04 3.92 -5.66
C ILE A 90 2.06 2.78 -5.79
N TYR A 91 1.59 1.53 -5.76
CA TYR A 91 2.45 0.35 -5.90
C TYR A 91 3.22 0.38 -7.22
N PHE A 92 2.53 0.53 -8.36
CA PHE A 92 3.19 0.54 -9.66
C PHE A 92 4.09 1.76 -9.86
N SER A 93 3.77 2.91 -9.26
CA SER A 93 4.64 4.08 -9.31
C SER A 93 5.96 3.83 -8.57
N ILE A 94 5.88 3.22 -7.37
CA ILE A 94 7.07 2.89 -6.57
C ILE A 94 7.86 1.74 -7.22
N ALA A 95 7.17 0.75 -7.78
CA ALA A 95 7.79 -0.33 -8.54
C ALA A 95 8.50 0.22 -9.78
N ALA A 96 7.87 1.10 -10.55
CA ALA A 96 8.51 1.75 -11.71
C ALA A 96 9.65 2.70 -11.31
N MET A 97 9.72 3.17 -10.06
CA MET A 97 10.85 3.96 -9.59
C MET A 97 12.04 3.10 -9.16
N ILE A 98 11.78 1.93 -8.54
CA ILE A 98 12.82 1.08 -7.93
C ILE A 98 13.25 -0.09 -8.83
N LEU A 99 12.32 -0.70 -9.57
CA LEU A 99 12.56 -1.89 -10.41
C LEU A 99 12.80 -1.56 -11.89
N ARG A 100 12.68 -0.29 -12.30
CA ARG A 100 12.87 0.11 -13.69
C ARG A 100 14.32 -0.10 -14.11
N GLY A 101 14.53 -0.97 -15.10
CA GLY A 101 15.86 -1.37 -15.59
C GLY A 101 16.43 -2.63 -14.93
N THR A 102 15.71 -3.28 -14.01
CA THR A 102 16.09 -4.60 -13.47
C THR A 102 15.03 -5.66 -13.78
N LEU A 103 13.77 -5.40 -13.42
CA LEU A 103 12.65 -6.34 -13.60
C LEU A 103 11.53 -5.81 -14.51
N LEU A 104 11.53 -4.50 -14.80
CA LEU A 104 10.59 -3.80 -15.69
C LEU A 104 11.37 -3.02 -16.75
#